data_AF-A0A1Y2EFM6-F1
#
_entry.id   AF-A0A1Y2EFM6-F1
#
_cell.length_a   1.000
_cell.length_b   1.000
_cell.length_c   1.000
_cell.angle_alpha   90.00
_cell.angle_beta   90.00
_cell.angle_gamma   90.00
#
_symmetry.space_group_name_H-M   'P 1'
#
loop_
_entity.id
_entity.type
_entity.pdbx_description
1 polymer ?
#
loop_
_entity_poly.entity_id
_entity_poly.type
_entity_poly.pdbx_seq_one_letter_code
_entity_poly.pdbx_strand_id
1 'polypeptide(L)'
;MAKNALDREIIDLARTLQGTPWCDEYEKMISGMMYNPVHPKLLEGRHRARCLAHKFNNLDPNSEPFEQFQKTQCALLEGMVGKIGSGSFV
;
A
#
# COMPACT_ATOMS: atom_id res chain seq x y z
N MET A 1 -14.70 -13.74 -15.04
CA MET A 1 -14.34 -13.01 -16.28
C MET A 1 -13.85 -11.63 -15.89
N ALA A 2 -12.80 -11.11 -16.52
CA ALA A 2 -12.34 -9.74 -16.26
C ALA A 2 -13.40 -8.72 -16.72
N LYS A 3 -13.48 -7.56 -16.04
CA LYS A 3 -14.33 -6.46 -16.49
C LYS A 3 -13.73 -5.82 -17.74
N ASN A 4 -14.58 -5.16 -18.53
CA ASN A 4 -14.20 -4.48 -19.78
C ASN A 4 -14.27 -2.94 -19.69
N ALA A 5 -14.58 -2.39 -18.51
CA ALA A 5 -14.71 -0.96 -18.27
C ALA A 5 -14.10 -0.58 -16.92
N LEU A 6 -13.62 0.66 -16.84
CA LEU A 6 -13.09 1.24 -15.61
C LEU A 6 -14.20 1.43 -14.57
N ASP A 7 -13.85 1.21 -13.32
CA ASP A 7 -14.72 1.37 -12.17
C ASP A 7 -14.43 2.72 -11.50
N ARG A 8 -15.25 3.73 -11.81
CA ARG A 8 -15.02 5.11 -11.37
C ARG A 8 -15.08 5.25 -9.86
N GLU A 9 -15.99 4.53 -9.19
CA GLU A 9 -16.14 4.58 -7.74
C GLU A 9 -14.89 4.05 -7.03
N ILE A 10 -14.31 2.95 -7.52
CA ILE A 10 -13.05 2.40 -6.98
C ILE A 10 -11.88 3.34 -7.25
N ILE A 11 -11.81 3.95 -8.43
CA ILE A 11 -10.75 4.92 -8.76
C ILE A 11 -10.84 6.13 -7.83
N ASP A 12 -12.03 6.67 -7.60
CA ASP A 12 -12.25 7.81 -6.71
C ASP A 12 -11.92 7.46 -5.25
N LEU A 13 -12.26 6.25 -4.80
CA LEU A 13 -11.81 5.74 -3.50
C LEU A 13 -10.27 5.66 -3.44
N ALA A 14 -9.62 5.10 -4.47
CA ALA A 14 -8.16 4.97 -4.51
C ALA A 14 -7.43 6.33 -4.52
N ARG A 15 -8.06 7.40 -5.02
CA ARG A 15 -7.55 8.78 -4.93
C ARG A 15 -7.49 9.31 -3.50
N THR A 16 -8.25 8.73 -2.58
CA THR A 16 -8.17 9.05 -1.16
C THR A 16 -7.03 8.33 -0.43
N LEU A 17 -6.38 7.37 -1.10
CA LEU A 17 -5.31 6.54 -0.52
C LEU A 17 -3.93 7.10 -0.86
N GLN A 18 -3.01 6.99 0.08
CA GLN A 18 -1.62 7.37 -0.11
C GLN A 18 -0.79 6.26 -0.77
N GLY A 19 0.31 6.65 -1.43
CA GLY A 19 1.29 5.71 -1.98
C GLY A 19 0.82 4.92 -3.20
N THR A 20 -0.29 5.32 -3.82
CA THR A 20 -0.88 4.69 -4.99
C THR A 20 0.02 4.83 -6.24
N PRO A 21 0.38 3.74 -6.95
CA PRO A 21 1.22 3.79 -8.15
C PRO A 21 0.40 4.14 -9.40
N TRP A 22 -0.07 5.39 -9.48
CA TRP A 22 -0.95 5.86 -10.55
C TRP A 22 -0.38 5.62 -11.95
N CYS A 23 -1.10 4.81 -12.74
CA CYS A 23 -0.96 4.61 -14.17
C CYS A 23 -2.21 3.90 -14.72
N ASP A 24 -2.39 3.85 -16.03
CA ASP A 24 -3.54 3.20 -16.66
C ASP A 24 -3.66 1.72 -16.28
N GLU A 25 -2.53 1.02 -16.16
CA GLU A 25 -2.51 -0.39 -15.73
C GLU A 25 -2.91 -0.57 -14.26
N TYR A 26 -2.68 0.44 -13.40
CA TYR A 26 -3.19 0.44 -12.04
C TYR A 26 -4.71 0.66 -12.03
N GLU A 27 -5.22 1.61 -12.81
CA GLU A 27 -6.66 1.85 -12.92
C GLU A 27 -7.41 0.61 -13.45
N LYS A 28 -6.86 -0.07 -14.46
CA LYS A 28 -7.36 -1.37 -14.95
C LYS A 28 -7.32 -2.44 -13.86
N MET A 29 -6.21 -2.54 -13.13
CA MET A 29 -6.02 -3.51 -12.04
C MET A 29 -7.11 -3.36 -10.96
N ILE A 30 -7.29 -2.15 -10.43
CA ILE A 30 -8.28 -1.91 -9.37
C ILE A 30 -9.73 -1.99 -9.88
N SER A 31 -9.94 -1.73 -11.18
CA SER A 31 -11.24 -1.91 -11.83
C SER A 31 -11.57 -3.39 -12.12
N GLY A 32 -10.67 -4.34 -11.83
CA GLY A 32 -10.88 -5.76 -12.14
C GLY A 32 -10.82 -6.09 -13.64
N MET A 33 -10.17 -5.24 -14.43
CA MET A 33 -9.90 -5.47 -15.85
C MET A 33 -8.61 -6.26 -16.05
N MET A 34 -8.41 -6.80 -17.27
CA MET A 34 -7.09 -7.28 -17.67
C MET A 34 -6.11 -6.10 -17.68
N TYR A 35 -4.95 -6.31 -17.08
CA TYR A 35 -3.88 -5.33 -16.98
C TYR A 35 -2.52 -6.02 -17.15
N ASN A 36 -1.47 -5.25 -17.41
CA ASN A 36 -0.09 -5.69 -17.48
C ASN A 36 0.53 -5.64 -16.07
N PRO A 37 0.70 -6.77 -15.37
CA PRO A 37 1.23 -6.76 -14.03
C PRO A 37 2.69 -6.33 -13.96
N VAL A 38 3.47 -6.46 -15.04
CA VAL A 38 4.89 -6.08 -15.08
C VAL A 38 5.12 -4.65 -15.58
N HIS A 39 4.07 -3.82 -15.64
CA HIS A 39 4.22 -2.39 -15.93
C HIS A 39 5.21 -1.74 -14.93
N PRO A 40 6.18 -0.92 -15.38
CA PRO A 40 7.24 -0.37 -14.53
C PRO A 40 6.73 0.33 -13.27
N LYS A 41 5.65 1.11 -13.39
CA LYS A 41 5.04 1.82 -12.24
C LYS A 41 4.50 0.88 -11.17
N LEU A 42 3.92 -0.26 -11.59
CA LEU A 42 3.43 -1.28 -10.67
C LEU A 42 4.60 -2.03 -10.02
N LEU A 43 5.68 -2.29 -10.77
CA LEU A 43 6.91 -2.88 -10.22
C LEU A 43 7.56 -1.96 -9.17
N GLU A 44 7.66 -0.66 -9.45
CA GLU A 44 8.15 0.37 -8.51
C GLU A 44 7.30 0.38 -7.23
N GLY A 45 5.98 0.43 -7.37
CA GLY A 45 5.05 0.38 -6.24
C GLY A 45 5.22 -0.88 -5.38
N ARG A 46 5.33 -2.06 -6.01
CA ARG A 46 5.58 -3.34 -5.30
C ARG A 46 6.94 -3.37 -4.64
N HIS A 47 7.97 -2.81 -5.27
CA HIS A 47 9.30 -2.71 -4.68
C HIS A 47 9.27 -1.82 -3.42
N ARG A 48 8.68 -0.62 -3.50
CA ARG A 48 8.47 0.27 -2.35
C ARG A 48 7.73 -0.45 -1.21
N ALA A 49 6.62 -1.13 -1.52
CA ALA A 49 5.85 -1.88 -0.54
C ALA A 49 6.69 -2.97 0.15
N ARG A 50 7.49 -3.74 -0.59
CA ARG A 50 8.40 -4.75 -0.02
C ARG A 50 9.47 -4.13 0.89
N CYS A 51 10.05 -3.00 0.52
CA CYS A 51 11.02 -2.31 1.37
C CYS A 51 10.40 -1.86 2.70
N LEU A 52 9.17 -1.34 2.67
CA LEU A 52 8.45 -0.91 3.89
C LEU A 52 8.05 -2.12 4.75
N ALA A 53 7.51 -3.17 4.14
CA ALA A 53 7.18 -4.41 4.83
C ALA A 53 8.41 -5.04 5.49
N HIS A 54 9.57 -4.99 4.82
CA HIS A 54 10.82 -5.46 5.42
C HIS A 54 11.20 -4.66 6.67
N LYS A 55 11.10 -3.33 6.63
CA LYS A 55 11.35 -2.48 7.81
C LYS A 55 10.40 -2.77 8.97
N PHE A 56 9.11 -2.94 8.68
CA PHE A 56 8.10 -3.28 9.68
C PHE A 56 8.36 -4.66 10.31
N ASN A 57 8.57 -5.69 9.47
CA ASN A 57 8.75 -7.08 9.92
C ASN A 57 10.06 -7.33 10.67
N ASN A 58 11.07 -6.48 10.46
CA ASN A 58 12.41 -6.64 11.06
C ASN A 58 12.75 -5.48 12.00
N LEU A 59 11.73 -4.80 12.55
CA LEU A 59 11.94 -3.80 13.60
C LEU A 59 12.45 -4.51 14.86
N ASP A 60 13.67 -4.18 15.29
CA ASP A 60 14.27 -4.78 16.48
C ASP A 60 13.53 -4.34 17.75
N PRO A 61 12.95 -5.27 18.53
CA PRO A 61 12.23 -4.94 19.76
C PRO A 61 13.11 -4.33 20.86
N ASN A 62 14.44 -4.40 20.74
CA ASN A 62 15.38 -3.81 21.70
C ASN A 62 15.87 -2.42 21.28
N SER A 63 15.49 -1.94 20.09
CA SER A 63 16.00 -0.68 19.55
C SER A 63 15.51 0.55 20.32
N GLU A 64 14.35 0.47 20.96
CA GLU A 64 13.69 1.59 21.62
C GLU A 64 12.91 1.13 22.86
N PRO A 65 12.62 2.04 23.83
CA PRO A 65 11.73 1.74 24.95
C PRO A 65 10.32 1.33 24.48
N PHE A 66 9.64 0.51 25.29
CA PHE A 66 8.32 -0.07 24.97
C PHE A 66 7.29 0.96 24.47
N GLU A 67 7.20 2.13 25.12
CA GLU A 67 6.24 3.18 24.74
C GLU A 67 6.54 3.82 23.37
N GLN A 68 7.79 3.79 22.94
CA GLN A 68 8.22 4.35 21.66
C GLN A 68 8.16 3.30 20.54
N PHE A 69 8.43 2.04 20.86
CA PHE A 69 8.36 0.92 19.91
C PHE A 69 7.00 0.85 19.20
N GLN A 70 5.89 0.96 19.95
CA GLN A 70 4.55 0.92 19.36
C GLN A 70 4.29 2.08 18.39
N LYS A 71 4.82 3.28 18.69
CA LYS A 71 4.70 4.45 17.81
C LYS A 71 5.48 4.24 16.53
N THR A 72 6.70 3.72 16.65
CA THR A 72 7.57 3.42 15.50
C THR A 72 6.95 2.35 14.61
N GLN A 73 6.41 1.28 15.20
CA GLN A 73 5.68 0.23 14.48
C GLN A 73 4.45 0.80 13.75
N CYS A 74 3.65 1.63 14.43
CA CYS A 74 2.47 2.27 13.84
C CYS A 74 2.84 3.21 12.67
N ALA A 75 3.91 4.01 12.82
CA ALA A 75 4.38 4.89 11.75
C ALA A 75 4.88 4.12 10.52
N LEU A 76 5.56 2.99 10.71
CA LEU A 76 5.97 2.10 9.61
C LEU A 76 4.77 1.49 8.91
N LEU A 77 3.75 1.05 9.66
CA LEU A 77 2.50 0.53 9.12
C LEU A 77 1.76 1.59 8.32
N GLU A 78 1.61 2.79 8.87
CA GLU A 78 0.97 3.93 8.20
C GLU A 78 1.65 4.21 6.86
N GLY A 79 2.98 4.30 6.80
CA GLY A 79 3.71 4.52 5.55
C GLY A 79 3.54 3.41 4.50
N MET A 80 3.25 2.19 4.94
CA MET A 80 3.05 1.00 4.10
C MET A 80 1.65 0.91 3.50
N VAL A 81 0.60 1.28 4.25
CA VAL A 81 -0.79 1.17 3.82
C VAL A 81 -1.34 2.48 3.24
N GLY A 82 -2.43 2.39 2.47
CA GLY A 82 -3.06 3.55 1.84
C GLY A 82 -3.78 4.49 2.81
N LYS A 83 -4.24 3.96 3.96
CA LYS A 83 -4.87 4.69 5.07
C LYS A 83 -4.91 3.76 6.29
N ILE A 84 -4.73 4.29 7.49
CA ILE A 84 -4.85 3.55 8.75
C ILE A 84 -6.00 4.11 9.59
N GLY A 85 -6.76 3.22 10.26
CA GLY A 85 -7.82 3.60 11.19
C GLY A 85 -7.29 3.77 12.62
N SER A 86 -7.95 4.60 13.43
CA SER A 86 -7.63 4.71 14.86
C SER A 86 -7.77 3.36 15.56
N GLY A 87 -6.78 2.99 16.38
CA GLY A 87 -6.77 1.72 17.11
C GLY A 87 -6.40 0.48 16.28
N SER A 88 -5.86 0.66 15.06
CA SER A 88 -5.41 -0.46 14.23
C SER A 88 -4.13 -1.11 14.78
N PHE A 89 -4.06 -2.45 14.72
CA PHE A 89 -2.91 -3.26 15.12
C PHE A 89 -2.76 -4.45 14.14
N VAL A 90 -1.53 -4.79 13.76
CA VAL A 90 -1.18 -5.84 12.78
C VAL A 90 -0.04 -6.69 13.31
#